data_AF-A0A0D4ZXL7-F1
#
_entry.id   AF-A0A0D4ZXL7-F1
#
_cell.length_a   1.000
_cell.length_b   1.000
_cell.length_c   1.000
_cell.angle_alpha   90.00
_cell.angle_beta   90.00
_cell.angle_gamma   90.00
#
_symmetry.space_group_name_H-M   'P 1'
#
loop_
_entity.id
_entity.type
_entity.pdbx_description
1 polymer ?
#
loop_
_entity_poly.entity_id
_entity_poly.type
_entity_poly.pdbx_seq_one_letter_code
_entity_poly.pdbx_strand_id
1 'polypeptide(L)'
;MAERGAQVSANTLTTNFSKARDLANIDWGSGTPATLHEQRSLAERLYREQGVNTRLLLGHKSQKQTDRYNDDRGKDWITIAV
;
A
#
# COMPACT_ATOMS: atom_id res chain seq x y z
N MET A 1 21.75 -4.00 -12.15
CA MET A 1 20.55 -3.24 -12.59
C MET A 1 20.11 -3.86 -13.91
N ALA A 2 18.80 -3.93 -14.18
CA ALA A 2 18.32 -4.45 -15.47
C ALA A 2 18.81 -3.55 -16.61
N GLU A 3 19.06 -4.13 -17.79
CA GLU A 3 19.38 -3.36 -19.00
C GLU A 3 18.22 -2.44 -19.37
N ARG A 4 18.52 -1.32 -20.04
CA ARG A 4 17.48 -0.39 -20.50
C ARG A 4 16.56 -1.11 -21.47
N GLY A 5 15.26 -1.07 -21.20
CA GLY A 5 14.23 -1.77 -21.99
C GLY A 5 13.99 -3.23 -21.57
N ALA A 6 14.82 -3.80 -20.69
CA ALA A 6 14.60 -5.14 -20.16
C ALA A 6 13.57 -5.15 -19.01
N GLN A 7 12.99 -6.33 -18.76
CA GLN A 7 12.08 -6.53 -17.64
C GLN A 7 12.77 -6.23 -16.31
N VAL A 8 12.09 -5.43 -15.47
CA VAL A 8 12.55 -5.14 -14.11
C VAL A 8 12.14 -6.28 -13.17
N SER A 9 13.07 -6.73 -12.34
CA SER A 9 12.76 -7.74 -11.32
C SER A 9 11.98 -7.16 -10.15
N ALA A 10 11.15 -7.97 -9.50
CA ALA A 10 10.40 -7.56 -8.31
C ALA A 10 11.30 -7.03 -7.19
N ASN A 11 12.47 -7.64 -6.99
CA ASN A 11 13.45 -7.19 -6.00
C ASN A 11 13.97 -5.77 -6.31
N THR A 12 14.16 -5.44 -7.59
CA THR A 12 14.62 -4.11 -8.00
C THR A 12 13.56 -3.05 -7.69
N LEU A 13 12.27 -3.35 -7.90
CA LEU A 13 11.17 -2.45 -7.57
C LEU A 13 11.12 -2.17 -6.06
N THR A 14 11.11 -3.22 -5.23
CA THR A 14 11.07 -3.08 -3.77
C THR A 14 12.29 -2.33 -3.24
N THR A 15 13.49 -2.65 -3.73
CA THR A 15 14.73 -2.00 -3.29
C THR A 15 14.73 -0.51 -3.61
N ASN A 16 14.36 -0.13 -4.84
CA ASN A 16 14.36 1.28 -5.23
C ASN A 16 13.24 2.06 -4.56
N PHE A 17 12.08 1.43 -4.30
CA PHE A 17 11.04 2.05 -3.48
C PHE A 17 11.53 2.36 -2.06
N SER A 18 12.19 1.40 -1.39
CA SER A 18 12.74 1.64 -0.05
C SER A 18 13.75 2.80 -0.05
N LYS A 19 14.64 2.86 -1.04
CA LYS A 19 15.57 4.00 -1.20
C LYS A 19 14.85 5.34 -1.35
N ALA A 20 13.82 5.38 -2.19
CA ALA A 20 13.03 6.60 -2.40
C ALA A 20 12.24 7.01 -1.14
N ARG A 21 11.68 6.03 -0.43
CA ARG A 21 11.01 6.24 0.86
C ARG A 21 11.96 6.84 1.89
N ASP A 22 13.18 6.30 2.00
CA ASP A 22 14.15 6.76 3.00
C ASP A 22 14.62 8.20 2.71
N LEU A 23 14.69 8.59 1.43
CA LEU A 23 14.95 9.98 1.02
C LEU A 23 13.83 10.96 1.41
N ALA A 24 12.61 10.48 1.62
CA ALA A 24 11.50 11.33 2.08
C ALA A 24 11.62 11.72 3.56
N ASN A 25 12.57 11.12 4.30
CA ASN A 25 12.89 11.43 5.70
C ASN A 25 11.67 11.47 6.64
N ILE A 26 10.76 10.52 6.45
CA ILE A 26 9.55 10.35 7.26
C ILE A 26 9.95 9.74 8.61
N ASP A 27 9.47 10.33 9.71
CA ASP A 27 9.57 9.71 11.04
C ASP A 27 8.52 8.61 11.18
N TRP A 28 8.99 7.38 11.44
CA TRP A 28 8.14 6.20 11.60
C TRP A 28 7.88 5.85 13.08
N GLY A 29 8.49 6.58 14.03
CA GLY A 29 8.43 6.27 15.45
C GLY A 29 8.92 4.84 15.75
N SER A 30 8.14 4.07 16.53
CA SER A 30 8.39 2.65 16.79
C SER A 30 7.88 1.72 15.68
N GLY A 31 7.24 2.28 14.64
CA GLY A 31 6.63 1.52 13.55
C GLY A 31 7.64 1.04 12.51
N THR A 32 7.27 -0.02 11.79
CA THR A 32 8.03 -0.46 10.61
C THR A 32 7.75 0.45 9.42
N PRO A 33 8.78 0.90 8.68
CA PRO A 33 8.59 1.69 7.47
C PRO A 33 7.74 0.98 6.41
N ALA A 34 6.91 1.75 5.69
CA ALA A 34 6.05 1.21 4.64
C ALA A 34 6.87 0.52 3.54
N THR A 35 6.35 -0.58 2.99
CA THR A 35 6.96 -1.31 1.86
C THR A 35 6.26 -0.98 0.55
N LEU A 36 6.84 -1.40 -0.58
CA LEU A 36 6.21 -1.21 -1.89
C LEU A 36 4.79 -1.81 -1.95
N HIS A 37 4.57 -2.95 -1.26
CA HIS A 37 3.27 -3.62 -1.23
C HIS A 37 2.18 -2.78 -0.56
N GLU A 38 2.54 -1.85 0.34
CA GLU A 38 1.57 -0.98 1.01
C GLU A 38 0.88 0.01 0.06
N GLN A 39 1.40 0.22 -1.16
CA GLN A 39 0.69 0.97 -2.20
C GLN A 39 -0.63 0.29 -2.59
N ARG A 40 -0.70 -1.04 -2.52
CA ARG A 40 -1.92 -1.79 -2.77
C ARG A 40 -2.96 -1.54 -1.68
N SER A 41 -2.54 -1.54 -0.41
CA SER A 41 -3.39 -1.19 0.74
C SER A 41 -3.92 0.24 0.62
N LEU A 42 -3.05 1.18 0.23
CA LEU A 42 -3.44 2.58 0.00
C LEU A 42 -4.44 2.72 -1.16
N ALA A 43 -4.17 2.09 -2.29
CA ALA A 43 -5.07 2.11 -3.45
C ALA A 43 -6.44 1.55 -3.10
N GLU A 44 -6.52 0.49 -2.29
CA GLU A 44 -7.78 -0.06 -1.82
C GLU A 44 -8.63 0.97 -1.07
N ARG A 45 -8.02 1.68 -0.11
CA ARG A 45 -8.72 2.67 0.71
C ARG A 45 -9.22 3.84 -0.15
N LEU A 46 -8.34 4.42 -0.98
CA LEU A 46 -8.68 5.54 -1.84
C LEU A 46 -9.77 5.21 -2.88
N TYR A 47 -9.69 4.05 -3.53
CA TYR A 47 -10.66 3.67 -4.54
C TYR A 47 -12.02 3.30 -3.94
N ARG A 48 -12.04 2.77 -2.72
CA ARG A 48 -13.29 2.51 -2.01
C ARG A 48 -14.06 3.80 -1.71
N GLU A 49 -13.36 4.83 -1.24
CA GLU A 49 -13.96 6.15 -1.01
C GLU A 49 -14.57 6.75 -2.28
N GLN A 50 -14.03 6.39 -3.45
CA GLN A 50 -14.53 6.78 -4.76
C GLN A 50 -15.67 5.87 -5.28
N GLY A 51 -16.11 4.87 -4.50
CA GLY A 51 -17.19 3.94 -4.87
C GLY A 51 -16.76 2.79 -5.79
N VAL A 52 -15.46 2.57 -6.00
CA VAL A 52 -14.98 1.46 -6.83
C VAL A 52 -15.09 0.14 -6.08
N ASN A 53 -15.50 -0.93 -6.77
CA ASN A 53 -15.49 -2.27 -6.21
C ASN A 53 -14.06 -2.82 -6.11
N THR A 54 -13.41 -2.52 -4.98
CA THR A 54 -11.99 -2.87 -4.78
C THR A 54 -11.75 -4.36 -4.60
N ARG A 55 -12.75 -5.13 -4.15
CA ARG A 55 -12.64 -6.61 -4.11
C ARG A 55 -12.40 -7.20 -5.50
N LEU A 56 -13.13 -6.70 -6.50
CA LEU A 56 -12.94 -7.10 -7.90
C LEU A 56 -11.63 -6.56 -8.46
N LEU A 57 -11.34 -5.26 -8.25
CA LEU A 57 -10.11 -4.62 -8.73
C LEU A 57 -8.85 -5.34 -8.24
N LEU A 58 -8.86 -5.78 -6.98
CA LEU A 58 -7.74 -6.48 -6.35
C LEU A 58 -7.80 -8.01 -6.57
N GLY A 59 -8.88 -8.55 -7.13
CA GLY A 59 -9.02 -9.99 -7.39
C GLY A 59 -9.09 -10.83 -6.11
N HIS A 60 -9.61 -10.28 -5.01
CA HIS A 60 -9.76 -11.03 -3.76
C HIS A 60 -11.02 -11.91 -3.81
N LYS A 61 -10.87 -13.20 -3.46
CA LYS A 61 -11.99 -14.16 -3.46
C LYS A 61 -12.98 -13.92 -2.32
N SER A 62 -12.50 -13.41 -1.17
CA SER A 62 -13.34 -13.13 -0.01
C SER A 62 -13.11 -11.72 0.52
N GLN A 63 -14.17 -11.13 1.07
CA GLN A 63 -14.12 -9.79 1.65
C GLN A 63 -13.14 -9.72 2.83
N LYS A 64 -12.99 -10.79 3.60
CA LYS A 64 -12.05 -10.88 4.73
C LYS A 64 -10.58 -10.67 4.34
N GLN A 65 -10.17 -10.94 3.09
CA GLN A 65 -8.82 -10.64 2.60
C GLN A 65 -8.65 -9.14 2.30
N THR A 66 -9.70 -8.52 1.77
CA THR A 66 -9.84 -7.09 1.52
C THR A 66 -9.82 -6.33 2.84
N ASP A 67 -10.59 -6.77 3.85
CA ASP A 67 -10.69 -6.11 5.15
C ASP A 67 -9.34 -5.93 5.87
N ARG A 68 -8.38 -6.86 5.67
CA ARG A 68 -7.02 -6.75 6.23
C ARG A 68 -6.19 -5.59 5.66
N TYR A 69 -6.51 -5.11 4.47
CA TYR A 69 -5.85 -3.97 3.82
C TYR A 69 -6.52 -2.63 4.18
N ASN A 70 -7.69 -2.68 4.84
CA ASN A 70 -8.41 -1.49 5.32
C ASN A 70 -8.06 -1.12 6.75
N ASP A 71 -7.34 -2.00 7.45
CA ASP A 71 -6.81 -1.71 8.76
C ASP A 71 -5.68 -0.69 8.60
N ASP A 72 -5.94 0.55 9.01
CA ASP A 72 -4.97 1.64 9.09
C ASP A 72 -3.89 1.37 10.17
N ARG A 73 -4.05 0.27 10.92
CA ARG A 73 -3.22 -0.19 12.03
C ARG A 73 -3.11 0.87 13.12
N GLY A 74 -4.20 1.59 13.36
CA GLY A 74 -4.32 2.62 14.40
C GLY A 74 -3.53 3.89 14.08
N LYS A 75 -3.31 4.19 12.79
CA LYS A 75 -2.61 5.39 12.35
C LYS A 75 -3.51 6.61 12.22
N ASP A 76 -4.79 6.42 11.97
CA ASP A 76 -5.78 7.48 11.86
C ASP A 76 -6.87 7.35 12.95
N TRP A 77 -7.61 8.43 13.18
CA TRP A 77 -8.75 8.44 14.11
C TRP A 77 -10.01 7.90 13.44
N ILE A 78 -10.74 7.02 14.13
CA ILE A 78 -12.07 6.59 13.67
C ILE A 78 -13.04 7.77 13.83
N THR A 79 -13.44 8.35 12.70
CA THR A 79 -14.45 9.41 12.66
C THR A 79 -15.83 8.79 12.72
N ILE A 80 -16.61 9.09 13.77
CA ILE A 80 -18.02 8.70 13.88
C ILE A 80 -18.86 9.88 13.37
N ALA A 81 -19.41 9.75 12.16
CA ALA A 81 -20.39 10.71 11.64
C ALA A 81 -21.79 10.38 12.21
N VAL A 82 -22.51 11.42 12.65
CA VAL A 82 -23.90 11.36 13.14
C VAL A 82 -24.88 11.44 11.97
#